data_AF-A0A822RJ23-F1
#
_entry.id   AF-A0A822RJ23-F1
#
_cell.length_a   1.000
_cell.length_b   1.000
_cell.length_c   1.000
_cell.angle_alpha   90.00
_cell.angle_beta   90.00
_cell.angle_gamma   90.00
#
_symmetry.space_group_name_H-M   'P 1'
#
loop_
_entity.id
_entity.type
_entity.pdbx_description
1 polymer ?
#
loop_
_entity_poly.entity_id
_entity_poly.type
_entity_poly.pdbx_seq_one_letter_code
_entity_poly.pdbx_strand_id
1 'polypeptide(L)' 'MKKEKKQLRHSGLKAGSIYGTVIFFTIPLIDTLTSENPNFITSLLNTKHIFKTILGAFFFGVMMHIVDSLRIARAKKDQD' A
#
# COMPACT_ATOMS: atom_id res chain seq x y z
N MET A 1 8.71 -28.47 -14.41
CA MET A 1 9.71 -27.52 -13.84
C MET A 1 9.99 -26.25 -14.66
N LYS A 2 9.19 -25.86 -15.67
CA LYS A 2 9.44 -24.64 -16.49
C LYS A 2 8.62 -23.40 -16.10
N LYS A 3 7.52 -23.55 -15.35
CA LYS A 3 6.59 -22.46 -15.02
C LYS A 3 7.05 -21.57 -13.84
N GLU A 4 7.75 -22.10 -12.85
CA GLU A 4 8.14 -21.33 -11.66
C GLU A 4 9.32 -20.36 -11.87
N LYS A 5 10.34 -20.74 -12.65
CA LYS A 5 11.53 -19.88 -12.84
C LYS A 5 11.23 -18.57 -13.61
N LYS A 6 10.18 -18.54 -14.43
CA LYS A 6 9.80 -17.34 -15.20
C LYS A 6 9.02 -16.33 -14.35
N GLN A 7 8.30 -16.80 -13.34
CA GLN A 7 7.53 -15.94 -12.44
C GLN A 7 8.46 -15.22 -11.44
N LEU A 8 9.47 -15.91 -10.90
CA LEU A 8 10.48 -15.33 -10.00
C LEU A 8 11.29 -14.20 -10.66
N ARG A 9 11.67 -14.36 -11.94
CA ARG A 9 12.48 -13.34 -12.65
C ARG A 9 11.70 -12.07 -12.99
N HIS A 10 10.38 -12.17 -13.17
CA HIS A 10 9.53 -11.01 -13.45
C HIS A 10 8.92 -10.38 -12.21
N SER A 11 8.71 -11.13 -11.12
CA SER A 11 8.23 -10.57 -9.85
C SER A 11 9.24 -9.62 -9.22
N GLY A 12 10.54 -9.95 -9.22
CA GLY A 12 11.59 -9.07 -8.67
C GLY A 12 11.72 -7.74 -9.40
N LEU A 13 11.63 -7.76 -10.74
CA LEU A 13 11.73 -6.54 -11.56
C LEU A 13 10.50 -5.64 -11.43
N LYS A 14 9.29 -6.24 -11.36
CA LYS A 14 8.04 -5.50 -11.13
C LYS A 14 7.95 -4.93 -9.71
N ALA A 15 8.39 -5.71 -8.71
CA ALA A 15 8.47 -5.25 -7.33
C ALA A 15 9.46 -4.09 -7.21
N GLY A 16 10.66 -4.18 -7.80
CA GLY A 16 11.64 -3.10 -7.79
C GLY A 16 11.12 -1.78 -8.40
N SER A 17 10.31 -1.84 -9.46
CA SER A 17 9.71 -0.64 -10.07
C SER A 17 8.63 0.01 -9.20
N ILE A 18 7.76 -0.79 -8.57
CA ILE A 18 6.75 -0.28 -7.64
C ILE A 18 7.43 0.27 -6.38
N TYR A 19 8.37 -0.48 -5.79
CA TYR A 19 9.13 -0.03 -4.62
C TYR A 19 9.90 1.25 -4.91
N GLY A 20 10.59 1.33 -6.05
CA GLY A 20 11.31 2.52 -6.51
C GLY A 20 10.41 3.74 -6.65
N THR A 21 9.21 3.56 -7.21
CA THR A 21 8.21 4.63 -7.30
C THR A 21 7.74 5.05 -5.91
N VAL A 22 7.41 4.10 -5.04
CA VAL A 22 6.92 4.39 -3.68
C VAL A 22 7.97 5.16 -2.87
N ILE A 23 9.24 4.72 -2.85
CA ILE A 23 10.30 5.42 -2.10
C ILE A 23 10.65 6.79 -2.71
N PHE A 24 10.58 6.94 -4.03
CA PHE A 24 10.81 8.22 -4.71
C PHE A 24 9.84 9.31 -4.26
N PHE A 25 8.57 8.96 -4.02
CA PHE A 25 7.59 9.90 -3.48
C PHE A 25 7.62 10.00 -1.95
N THR A 26 7.84 8.87 -1.26
CA THR A 26 7.72 8.82 0.21
C THR A 26 8.86 9.55 0.91
N ILE A 27 10.11 9.43 0.43
CA ILE A 27 11.28 10.06 1.07
C ILE A 27 11.17 11.60 1.07
N PRO A 28 11.05 12.29 -0.09
CA PRO A 28 10.95 13.75 -0.11
C PRO A 28 9.65 14.25 0.54
N LEU A 29 8.57 13.46 0.55
CA LEU A 29 7.34 13.81 1.26
C LEU A 29 7.54 13.81 2.78
N ILE A 30 8.17 12.77 3.34
CA ILE A 30 8.51 12.72 4.77
C ILE A 30 9.50 13.84 5.09
N ASP A 31 10.52 14.04 4.27
CA ASP A 31 11.53 15.08 4.45
C ASP A 31 10.88 16.47 4.44
N THR A 32 10.02 16.78 3.47
CA THR A 32 9.29 18.05 3.39
C THR A 32 8.39 18.27 4.61
N LEU A 33 7.60 17.26 5.00
CA LEU A 33 6.68 17.35 6.14
C LEU A 33 7.40 17.40 7.50
N THR A 34 8.60 16.83 7.60
CA THR A 34 9.38 16.72 8.85
C THR A 34 10.45 17.80 8.94
N SER A 35 10.78 18.46 7.83
CA SER A 35 11.83 19.49 7.73
C SER A 35 11.60 20.67 8.67
N GLU A 36 10.36 21.11 8.86
CA GLU A 36 10.02 22.20 9.80
C GLU A 36 9.90 21.74 11.25
N ASN A 37 9.46 20.50 11.50
CA ASN A 37 9.37 19.96 12.85
C ASN A 37 9.57 18.43 12.82
N PRO A 38 10.62 17.90 13.50
CA PRO A 38 10.89 16.47 13.55
C PRO A 38 9.74 15.65 14.16
N ASN A 39 8.86 16.31 14.90
CA ASN A 39 7.67 15.71 15.52
C ASN A 39 6.38 16.08 14.77
N PHE A 40 6.41 16.67 13.57
CA PHE A 40 5.20 17.08 12.85
C PHE A 40 4.25 15.91 12.59
N ILE A 41 4.79 14.84 11.99
CA ILE A 41 4.05 13.58 11.77
C ILE A 41 3.60 13.02 13.11
N THR A 42 4.49 12.98 14.11
CA THR A 42 4.14 12.51 15.46
C THR A 42 3.04 13.33 16.11
N SER A 43 2.99 14.66 15.95
CA SER A 43 1.94 15.54 16.50
C SER A 43 0.61 15.36 15.78
N LEU A 44 0.64 15.23 14.45
CA LEU A 44 -0.54 14.95 13.64
C LEU A 44 -1.13 13.58 14.00
N LEU A 45 -0.28 12.58 14.26
CA LEU A 45 -0.67 11.23 14.69
C LEU A 45 -1.04 11.15 16.18
N ASN A 46 -0.38 11.94 17.04
CA ASN A 46 -0.64 12.04 18.48
C ASN A 46 -1.98 12.72 18.78
N THR A 47 -2.55 13.42 17.79
CA THR A 47 -3.98 13.72 17.77
C THR A 47 -4.73 12.41 17.56
N LYS A 48 -4.81 11.58 18.61
CA LYS A 48 -5.32 10.20 18.62
C LYS A 48 -6.67 10.05 17.91
N HIS A 49 -7.48 11.10 17.91
CA HIS A 49 -8.75 11.15 17.19
C HIS A 49 -8.59 11.17 15.67
N ILE A 50 -7.72 12.02 15.13
CA ILE A 50 -7.49 12.14 13.68
C ILE A 50 -6.83 10.87 13.16
N PHE A 51 -5.80 10.37 13.86
CA PHE A 51 -5.13 9.15 13.43
C PHE A 51 -6.05 7.93 13.43
N LYS A 52 -6.85 7.71 14.47
CA LYS A 52 -7.82 6.59 14.49
C LYS A 52 -8.84 6.71 13.36
N THR A 53 -9.31 7.92 13.04
CA THR A 53 -10.27 8.13 11.95
C THR A 53 -9.63 7.83 10.58
N ILE A 54 -8.42 8.34 10.32
CA ILE A 54 -7.70 8.10 9.07
C ILE A 54 -7.37 6.60 8.93
N LEU A 55 -6.87 5.99 10.00
CA LEU A 55 -6.52 4.57 10.02
C LEU A 55 -7.76 3.69 9.79
N GLY A 56 -8.89 4.04 10.42
CA GLY A 56 -10.17 3.38 10.20
C GLY A 56 -10.67 3.50 8.75
N ALA A 57 -10.61 4.70 8.16
CA ALA A 57 -10.98 4.93 6.76
C ALA A 57 -10.06 4.18 5.78
N PHE A 58 -8.75 4.15 6.06
CA PHE A 58 -7.78 3.40 5.27
C PHE A 58 -8.08 1.89 5.31
N PHE A 59 -8.24 1.32 6.51
CA PHE A 59 -8.59 -0.09 6.64
C PHE A 59 -9.93 -0.42 6.01
N PHE A 60 -10.92 0.47 6.12
CA PHE A 60 -12.21 0.30 5.46
C PHE A 60 -12.06 0.23 3.93
N GLY A 61 -11.30 1.17 3.34
CA GLY A 61 -11.02 1.17 1.90
C GLY A 61 -10.28 -0.09 1.44
N VAL A 62 -9.26 -0.51 2.19
CA VAL A 62 -8.50 -1.75 1.93
C VAL A 62 -9.42 -2.97 2.04
N MET A 63 -10.27 -3.04 3.07
CA MET A 63 -11.16 -4.17 3.29
C MET A 63 -12.21 -4.29 2.18
N MET A 64 -12.79 -3.17 1.72
CA MET A 64 -13.67 -3.14 0.56
C MET A 64 -12.96 -3.60 -0.71
N HIS A 65 -11.74 -3.12 -0.96
CA HIS A 65 -10.95 -3.54 -2.12
C HIS A 65 -10.63 -5.05 -2.11
N ILE A 66 -10.34 -5.60 -0.93
CA ILE A 66 -10.12 -7.05 -0.75
C ILE A 66 -11.41 -7.81 -1.03
N VAL A 67 -12.55 -7.37 -0.49
CA VAL A 67 -13.86 -8.02 -0.70
C VAL A 67 -14.25 -8.03 -2.17
N ASP A 68 -14.11 -6.89 -2.87
CA ASP A 68 -14.38 -6.81 -4.31
C ASP A 68 -13.43 -7.69 -5.12
N SER A 69 -12.14 -7.69 -4.78
CA SER A 69 -11.15 -8.57 -5.41
C SER A 69 -11.48 -10.04 -5.20
N LEU A 70 -11.91 -10.43 -4.00
CA LEU A 70 -12.35 -11.79 -3.67
C LEU A 70 -13.60 -12.16 -4.45
N ARG A 71 -14.54 -11.23 -4.59
CA ARG A 71 -15.80 -11.43 -5.33
C ARG A 71 -15.54 -11.61 -6.82
N ILE A 72 -14.66 -10.80 -7.42
CA ILE A 72 -14.21 -10.94 -8.82
C ILE A 72 -13.48 -12.28 -9.01
N ALA A 73 -12.61 -12.67 -8.08
CA ALA A 73 -11.90 -13.94 -8.15
C ALA A 73 -12.83 -15.17 -7.99
N ARG A 74 -13.86 -15.07 -7.15
CA ARG A 74 -14.91 -16.10 -6.99
C ARG A 74 -15.78 -16.21 -8.24
N ALA A 75 -16.23 -15.09 -8.79
CA ALA A 75 -17.02 -15.06 -10.03
C ALA A 75 -16.25 -15.63 -11.23
N LYS A 76 -14.94 -15.36 -11.33
CA LYS A 76 -14.09 -15.99 -12.34
C LYS A 76 -14.00 -17.50 -12.20
N LYS A 77 -13.97 -18.04 -10.98
CA LYS A 77 -13.92 -19.49 -10.71
C LYS A 77 -15.23 -20.23 -10.97
N ASP A 78 -16.35 -19.52 -10.94
CA ASP A 78 -17.69 -20.09 -11.19
C ASP A 78 -18.04 -20.10 -12.69
N GLN A 79 -17.26 -19.37 -13.50
CA GLN A 79 -17.41 -19.27 -14.97
C GLN A 79 -16.47 -20.24 -15.73
N ASP A 80 -15.66 -21.03 -15.02
CA ASP A 80 -14.82 -22.12 -15.55
C ASP A 80 -15.49 -23.48 -15.28
#